data_AF-A0A7S1MVJ7-F1
#
_entry.id   AF-A0A7S1MVJ7-F1
#
_cell.length_a   1.000
_cell.length_b   1.000
_cell.length_c   1.000
_cell.angle_alpha   90.00
_cell.angle_beta   90.00
_cell.angle_gamma   90.00
#
_symmetry.space_group_name_H-M   'P 1'
#
loop_
_entity.id
_entity.type
_entity.pdbx_description
1 polymer ?
#
loop_
_entity_poly.entity_id
_entity_poly.type
_entity_poly.pdbx_seq_one_letter_code
_entity_poly.pdbx_strand_id
1 'polypeptide(L)'
;EEAGLGGEEKVMMPFDKGASEFVPVDMQPANEWMNLKKEFLFDWPLLEEPEFLKRIGGVFAFFAIVISYPIAATTYDAPDETLLRLLASVIGGGAVSLALVARLIMGYSFVASRLKDEIVYFETDERRPNSGLGLSRLGYERQGDTWIKPSEIARRDYLIWEFSVQPVEKVLQNTAKGLAGVILVCLIAFNTLNSNTAYDPRFIQSESHLRELINPNNEGVANREAARLRERGNKPAYCYSRYYQAVAGGEAQCRD
;
A
#
# COMPACT_ATOMS: atom_id res chain seq x y z
N GLU A 1 -3.18 4.60 -46.00
CA GLU A 1 -2.05 4.06 -45.23
C GLU A 1 -2.62 3.54 -43.92
N GLU A 2 -2.97 2.26 -43.91
CA GLU A 2 -3.60 1.59 -42.78
C GLU A 2 -2.51 1.19 -41.80
N ALA A 3 -2.43 1.87 -40.65
CA ALA A 3 -1.63 1.41 -39.52
C ALA A 3 -2.48 0.44 -38.71
N GLY A 4 -2.21 -0.86 -38.90
CA GLY A 4 -2.79 -1.94 -38.12
C GLY A 4 -2.49 -1.78 -36.64
N LEU A 5 -3.52 -1.49 -35.86
CA LEU A 5 -3.53 -1.69 -34.41
C LEU A 5 -3.54 -3.19 -34.15
N GLY A 6 -2.43 -3.69 -33.61
CA GLY A 6 -2.24 -5.09 -33.26
C GLY A 6 -3.39 -5.59 -32.40
N GLY A 7 -4.20 -6.49 -32.96
CA GLY A 7 -5.13 -7.28 -32.17
C GLY A 7 -4.33 -8.21 -31.29
N GLU A 8 -4.39 -8.01 -29.96
CA GLU A 8 -4.06 -9.08 -29.04
C GLU A 8 -4.89 -10.31 -29.43
N GLU A 9 -4.20 -11.38 -29.80
CA GLU A 9 -4.83 -12.66 -30.07
C GLU A 9 -5.58 -13.10 -28.81
N LYS A 10 -6.90 -12.93 -28.81
CA LYS A 10 -7.76 -13.31 -27.69
C LYS A 10 -7.63 -14.81 -27.51
N VAL A 11 -6.93 -15.21 -26.46
CA VAL A 11 -6.61 -16.60 -26.19
C VAL A 11 -7.92 -17.34 -25.89
N MET A 12 -8.47 -17.99 -26.91
CA MET A 12 -9.61 -18.89 -26.75
C MET A 12 -9.11 -20.18 -26.11
N MET A 13 -9.80 -20.63 -25.07
CA MET A 13 -9.50 -21.94 -24.51
C MET A 13 -9.87 -23.05 -25.52
N PRO A 14 -9.07 -24.13 -25.65
CA PRO A 14 -9.26 -25.18 -26.66
C PRO A 14 -10.62 -25.91 -26.62
N PHE A 15 -11.37 -25.74 -25.53
CA PHE A 15 -12.64 -26.42 -25.26
C PHE A 15 -13.85 -25.50 -25.35
N ASP A 16 -13.66 -24.26 -25.81
CA ASP A 16 -14.76 -23.34 -26.08
C ASP A 16 -15.46 -23.81 -27.36
N LYS A 17 -16.52 -24.61 -27.21
CA LYS A 17 -17.35 -25.16 -28.31
C LYS A 17 -18.16 -24.05 -29.01
N GLY A 18 -17.50 -23.01 -29.51
CA GLY A 18 -18.14 -21.83 -30.09
C GLY A 18 -18.76 -20.88 -29.07
N ALA A 19 -18.44 -20.98 -27.76
CA ALA A 19 -19.00 -20.04 -26.79
C ALA A 19 -18.49 -18.60 -27.01
N SER A 20 -17.26 -18.46 -27.49
CA SER A 20 -16.66 -17.21 -27.98
C SER A 20 -17.38 -16.57 -29.17
N GLU A 21 -18.20 -17.34 -29.91
CA GLU A 21 -19.03 -16.82 -31.01
C GLU A 21 -20.26 -16.06 -30.48
N PHE A 22 -20.73 -16.40 -29.28
CA PHE A 22 -21.99 -15.88 -28.71
C PHE A 22 -21.79 -15.05 -27.44
N VAL A 23 -20.68 -15.24 -26.72
CA VAL A 23 -20.29 -14.45 -25.54
C VAL A 23 -18.97 -13.75 -25.84
N PRO A 24 -18.87 -12.43 -25.65
CA PRO A 24 -17.60 -11.74 -25.78
C PRO A 24 -16.52 -12.43 -24.94
N VAL A 25 -15.39 -12.74 -25.57
CA VAL A 25 -14.28 -13.49 -24.95
C VAL A 25 -13.83 -12.84 -23.64
N ASP A 26 -13.92 -11.52 -23.54
CA ASP A 26 -13.50 -10.74 -22.36
C ASP A 26 -14.49 -10.85 -21.18
N MET A 27 -15.72 -11.30 -21.42
CA MET A 27 -16.77 -11.46 -20.39
C MET A 27 -16.87 -12.90 -19.85
N GLN A 28 -16.02 -13.82 -20.33
CA GLN A 28 -16.00 -15.19 -19.83
C GLN A 28 -15.13 -15.29 -18.56
N PRO A 29 -15.63 -15.87 -17.45
CA PRO A 29 -14.86 -15.99 -16.19
C PRO A 29 -13.51 -16.69 -16.34
N ALA A 30 -13.41 -17.67 -17.25
CA ALA A 30 -12.15 -18.37 -17.50
C ALA A 30 -11.10 -17.49 -18.21
N ASN A 31 -11.52 -16.55 -19.05
CA ASN A 31 -10.61 -15.62 -19.72
C ASN A 31 -10.25 -14.45 -18.81
N GLU A 32 -11.16 -14.01 -17.92
CA GLU A 32 -10.84 -13.08 -16.82
C GLU A 32 -9.66 -13.61 -15.99
N TRP A 33 -9.65 -14.91 -15.66
CA TRP A 33 -8.50 -15.56 -15.01
C TRP A 33 -7.21 -15.48 -15.83
N MET A 34 -7.26 -15.77 -17.13
CA MET A 34 -6.08 -15.72 -18.00
C MET A 34 -5.52 -14.30 -18.15
N ASN A 35 -6.41 -13.31 -18.22
CA ASN A 35 -6.04 -11.90 -18.29
C ASN A 35 -5.44 -11.43 -16.96
N LEU A 36 -6.02 -11.81 -15.82
CA LEU A 36 -5.49 -11.47 -14.50
C LEU A 36 -4.02 -11.89 -14.36
N LYS A 37 -3.66 -13.10 -14.81
CA LYS A 37 -2.27 -13.59 -14.75
C LYS A 37 -1.27 -12.76 -15.57
N LYS A 38 -1.74 -12.05 -16.59
CA LYS A 38 -0.90 -11.18 -17.45
C LYS A 38 -0.75 -9.78 -16.86
N GLU A 39 -1.62 -9.39 -15.93
CA GLU A 39 -1.54 -8.08 -15.29
C GLU A 39 -0.31 -7.96 -14.40
N PHE A 40 0.18 -6.72 -14.28
CA PHE A 40 1.35 -6.39 -13.49
C PHE A 40 1.19 -6.87 -12.03
N LEU A 41 2.16 -7.65 -11.53
CA LEU A 41 2.26 -8.24 -10.17
C LEU A 41 1.39 -9.48 -9.92
N PHE A 42 0.40 -9.74 -10.77
CA PHE A 42 -0.50 -10.87 -10.59
C PHE A 42 0.12 -12.21 -11.00
N ASP A 43 1.28 -12.19 -11.65
CA ASP A 43 2.12 -13.35 -11.98
C ASP A 43 2.89 -13.90 -10.77
N TRP A 44 3.17 -13.07 -9.76
CA TRP A 44 4.03 -13.44 -8.63
C TRP A 44 3.52 -14.61 -7.78
N PRO A 45 2.24 -14.67 -7.40
CA PRO A 45 1.77 -15.73 -6.52
C PRO A 45 1.50 -17.05 -7.27
N LEU A 46 1.72 -17.10 -8.59
CA LEU A 46 1.75 -18.35 -9.38
C LEU A 46 3.12 -19.05 -9.37
N LEU A 47 4.16 -18.35 -8.91
CA LEU A 47 5.50 -18.92 -8.76
C LEU A 47 5.52 -19.91 -7.58
N GLU A 48 6.61 -20.67 -7.48
CA GLU A 48 6.85 -21.51 -6.31
C GLU A 48 6.84 -20.66 -5.03
N GLU A 49 6.28 -21.20 -3.94
CA GLU A 49 6.17 -20.53 -2.64
C GLU A 49 7.46 -19.80 -2.19
N PRO A 50 8.68 -20.39 -2.27
CA PRO A 50 9.89 -19.69 -1.84
C PRO A 50 10.25 -18.50 -2.73
N GLU A 51 9.95 -18.54 -4.02
CA GLU A 51 10.22 -17.42 -4.93
C GLU A 51 9.26 -16.27 -4.69
N PHE A 52 7.97 -16.58 -4.50
CA PHE A 52 6.97 -15.60 -4.10
C PHE A 52 7.37 -14.88 -2.81
N LEU A 53 7.78 -15.64 -1.79
CA LEU A 53 8.19 -15.08 -0.50
C LEU A 53 9.44 -14.20 -0.62
N LYS A 54 10.39 -14.55 -1.49
CA LYS A 54 11.56 -13.70 -1.78
C LYS A 54 11.16 -12.37 -2.43
N ARG A 55 10.20 -12.36 -3.36
CA ARG A 55 9.74 -11.12 -4.01
C ARG A 55 9.03 -10.21 -3.02
N ILE A 56 8.11 -10.75 -2.22
CA ILE A 56 7.43 -9.99 -1.16
C ILE A 56 8.43 -9.53 -0.10
N GLY A 57 9.37 -10.38 0.29
CA GLY A 57 10.47 -10.03 1.20
C GLY A 57 11.37 -8.93 0.66
N GLY A 58 11.62 -8.92 -0.66
CA GLY A 58 12.37 -7.87 -1.34
C GLY A 58 11.64 -6.52 -1.32
N VAL A 59 10.33 -6.51 -1.59
CA VAL A 59 9.49 -5.30 -1.44
C VAL A 59 9.51 -4.81 0.00
N PHE A 60 9.29 -5.71 0.96
CA PHE A 60 9.35 -5.38 2.38
C PHE A 60 10.72 -4.76 2.75
N ALA A 61 11.83 -5.39 2.38
CA ALA A 61 13.17 -4.92 2.69
C ALA A 61 13.49 -3.58 2.01
N PHE A 62 13.08 -3.39 0.76
CA PHE A 62 13.27 -2.13 0.04
C PHE A 62 12.53 -0.99 0.73
N PHE A 63 11.24 -1.14 1.01
CA PHE A 63 10.48 -0.09 1.69
C PHE A 63 10.93 0.11 3.14
N ALA A 64 11.34 -0.95 3.83
CA ALA A 64 11.86 -0.87 5.20
C ALA A 64 13.20 -0.12 5.27
N ILE A 65 14.15 -0.42 4.40
CA ILE A 65 15.53 0.08 4.51
C ILE A 65 15.70 1.40 3.74
N VAL A 66 15.15 1.49 2.52
CA VAL A 66 15.40 2.63 1.63
C VAL A 66 14.48 3.81 1.94
N ILE A 67 13.26 3.54 2.41
CA ILE A 67 12.23 4.58 2.59
C ILE A 67 11.94 4.80 4.08
N SER A 68 11.49 3.78 4.81
CA SER A 68 11.03 4.01 6.19
C SER A 68 12.18 4.18 7.18
N TYR A 69 13.32 3.53 7.00
CA TYR A 69 14.48 3.72 7.87
C TYR A 69 15.03 5.14 7.88
N PRO A 70 15.29 5.85 6.75
CA PRO A 70 15.75 7.24 6.81
C PRO A 70 14.69 8.17 7.40
N ILE A 71 13.40 7.94 7.13
CA ILE A 71 12.30 8.70 7.76
C ILE A 71 12.33 8.50 9.27
N ALA A 72 12.44 7.25 9.73
CA ALA A 72 12.55 6.93 11.15
C ALA A 72 13.84 7.49 11.77
N ALA A 73 14.94 7.56 11.03
CA ALA A 73 16.21 8.12 11.51
C ALA A 73 16.11 9.62 11.78
N THR A 74 15.36 10.36 10.96
CA THR A 74 15.10 11.79 11.23
C THR A 74 14.14 12.01 12.40
N THR A 75 13.30 11.02 12.71
CA THR A 75 12.34 11.10 13.82
C THR A 75 12.98 10.73 15.15
N TYR A 76 13.81 9.67 15.15
CA TYR A 76 14.45 9.09 16.32
C TYR A 76 15.96 9.21 16.14
N ASP A 77 16.54 10.36 16.45
CA ASP A 77 17.95 10.67 16.17
C ASP A 77 18.90 10.19 17.29
N ALA A 78 18.39 10.02 18.52
CA ALA A 78 19.22 9.67 19.65
C ALA A 78 19.78 8.22 19.57
N PRO A 79 21.01 7.98 20.07
CA PRO A 79 21.66 6.67 19.98
C PRO A 79 20.94 5.57 20.75
N ASP A 80 20.22 5.93 21.82
CA ASP A 80 19.45 4.99 22.64
C ASP A 80 18.14 4.53 21.96
N GLU A 81 17.76 5.15 20.84
CA GLU A 81 16.50 4.89 20.13
C GLU A 81 16.63 4.03 18.88
N THR A 82 17.80 3.44 18.67
CA THR A 82 18.05 2.58 17.50
C THR A 82 17.01 1.47 17.35
N LEU A 83 16.50 0.91 18.46
CA LEU A 83 15.43 -0.08 18.46
C LEU A 83 14.08 0.50 18.02
N LEU A 84 13.70 1.69 18.49
CA LEU A 84 12.46 2.36 18.06
C LEU A 84 12.52 2.71 16.57
N ARG A 85 13.68 3.19 16.10
CA ARG A 85 13.95 3.46 14.69
C ARG A 85 13.76 2.22 13.83
N LEU A 86 14.31 1.08 14.25
CA LEU A 86 14.17 -0.19 13.54
C LEU A 86 12.72 -0.68 13.52
N LEU A 87 12.02 -0.64 14.66
CA LEU A 87 10.62 -1.04 14.75
C LEU A 87 9.71 -0.17 13.86
N ALA A 88 9.90 1.15 13.89
CA ALA A 88 9.19 2.08 13.00
C ALA A 88 9.46 1.77 11.52
N SER A 89 10.71 1.43 11.17
CA SER A 89 11.06 1.06 9.80
C SER A 89 10.36 -0.23 9.34
N VAL A 90 10.29 -1.25 10.21
CA VAL A 90 9.62 -2.53 9.93
C VAL A 90 8.11 -2.34 9.79
N ILE A 91 7.49 -1.49 10.61
CA ILE A 91 6.06 -1.15 10.49
C ILE A 91 5.79 -0.47 9.14
N GLY A 92 6.64 0.48 8.74
CA GLY A 92 6.51 1.16 7.45
C GLY A 92 6.64 0.23 6.23
N GLY A 93 7.68 -0.61 6.21
CA GLY A 93 7.87 -1.60 5.13
C GLY A 93 6.78 -2.67 5.14
N GLY A 94 6.38 -3.11 6.33
CA GLY A 94 5.27 -4.04 6.55
C GLY A 94 3.96 -3.52 5.98
N ALA A 95 3.59 -2.27 6.27
CA ALA A 95 2.34 -1.67 5.81
C ALA A 95 2.24 -1.63 4.28
N VAL A 96 3.31 -1.25 3.58
CA VAL A 96 3.34 -1.23 2.10
C VAL A 96 3.24 -2.63 1.53
N SER A 97 3.99 -3.60 2.08
CA SER A 97 3.91 -5.00 1.64
C SER A 97 2.52 -5.61 1.90
N LEU A 98 1.87 -5.26 3.01
CA LEU A 98 0.51 -5.71 3.31
C LEU A 98 -0.51 -5.10 2.35
N ALA A 99 -0.37 -3.83 1.99
CA ALA A 99 -1.23 -3.18 0.99
C ALA A 99 -1.08 -3.81 -0.40
N LEU A 100 0.15 -4.18 -0.79
CA LEU A 100 0.41 -4.93 -2.02
C LEU A 100 -0.28 -6.30 -2.01
N VAL A 101 -0.12 -7.07 -0.93
CA VAL A 101 -0.77 -8.39 -0.81
C VAL A 101 -2.29 -8.25 -0.77
N ALA A 102 -2.83 -7.24 -0.10
CA ALA A 102 -4.27 -6.96 -0.07
C ALA A 102 -4.82 -6.68 -1.49
N ARG A 103 -4.09 -5.91 -2.31
CA ARG A 103 -4.44 -5.68 -3.73
C ARG A 103 -4.51 -7.00 -4.51
N LEU A 104 -3.53 -7.90 -4.31
CA LEU A 104 -3.53 -9.22 -4.95
C LEU A 104 -4.73 -10.05 -4.48
N ILE A 105 -5.00 -10.10 -3.18
CA ILE A 105 -6.16 -10.81 -2.63
C ILE A 105 -7.45 -10.31 -3.27
N MET A 106 -7.65 -8.99 -3.40
CA MET A 106 -8.85 -8.43 -4.02
C MET A 106 -9.02 -8.90 -5.47
N GLY A 107 -7.98 -8.82 -6.31
CA GLY A 107 -8.08 -9.26 -7.70
C GLY A 107 -8.32 -10.77 -7.85
N TYR A 108 -7.64 -11.59 -7.06
CA TYR A 108 -7.85 -13.05 -7.04
C TYR A 108 -9.25 -13.42 -6.50
N SER A 109 -9.72 -12.74 -5.45
CA SER A 109 -11.04 -12.98 -4.87
C SER A 109 -12.18 -12.64 -5.82
N PHE A 110 -12.02 -11.59 -6.64
CA PHE A 110 -12.99 -11.20 -7.67
C PHE A 110 -13.13 -12.27 -8.75
N VAL A 111 -12.02 -12.78 -9.29
CA VAL A 111 -12.07 -13.87 -10.27
C VAL A 111 -12.60 -15.16 -9.61
N ALA A 112 -12.22 -15.42 -8.36
CA ALA A 112 -12.70 -16.58 -7.61
C ALA A 112 -14.21 -16.58 -7.40
N SER A 113 -14.84 -15.43 -7.11
CA SER A 113 -16.31 -15.35 -7.01
C SER A 113 -16.95 -15.62 -8.36
N ARG A 114 -16.45 -15.01 -9.44
CA ARG A 114 -16.97 -15.18 -10.81
C ARG A 114 -16.92 -16.62 -11.32
N LEU A 115 -15.89 -17.38 -10.93
CA LEU A 115 -15.77 -18.80 -11.27
C LEU A 115 -16.74 -19.68 -10.46
N LYS A 116 -17.01 -19.34 -9.20
CA LYS A 116 -17.95 -20.08 -8.34
C LYS A 116 -19.42 -19.77 -8.64
N ASP A 117 -19.70 -18.54 -9.08
CA ASP A 117 -21.05 -18.08 -9.31
C ASP A 117 -21.69 -18.87 -10.45
N GLU A 118 -22.86 -19.42 -10.19
CA GLU A 118 -23.69 -20.14 -11.18
C GLU A 118 -24.47 -19.16 -12.06
N ILE A 119 -24.69 -17.94 -11.56
CA ILE A 119 -25.44 -16.88 -12.22
C ILE A 119 -24.46 -15.82 -12.71
N VAL A 120 -24.56 -15.45 -13.99
CA VAL A 120 -23.74 -14.43 -14.61
C VAL A 120 -24.62 -13.36 -15.23
N TYR A 121 -24.25 -12.11 -15.00
CA TYR A 121 -24.80 -10.99 -15.74
C TYR A 121 -24.02 -10.81 -17.04
N PHE A 122 -24.75 -10.77 -18.16
CA PHE A 122 -24.21 -10.38 -19.45
C PHE A 122 -24.97 -9.15 -19.92
N GLU A 123 -24.25 -8.10 -20.26
CA GLU A 123 -24.84 -6.95 -20.93
C GLU A 123 -25.25 -7.40 -22.33
N THR A 124 -26.55 -7.65 -22.50
CA THR A 124 -27.10 -7.96 -23.81
C THR A 124 -27.15 -6.66 -24.58
N ASP A 125 -26.15 -6.42 -25.43
CA ASP A 125 -26.18 -5.29 -26.35
C ASP A 125 -27.42 -5.44 -27.26
N GLU A 126 -28.41 -4.56 -27.10
CA GLU A 126 -29.62 -4.53 -27.94
C GLU A 126 -29.26 -4.42 -29.43
N ARG A 127 -28.07 -3.87 -29.74
CA ARG A 127 -27.54 -3.74 -31.10
C ARG A 127 -27.03 -5.07 -31.67
N ARG A 128 -26.79 -6.08 -30.83
CA ARG A 128 -26.39 -7.45 -31.21
C ARG A 128 -27.43 -8.47 -30.70
N PRO A 129 -28.55 -8.66 -31.43
CA PRO A 129 -29.66 -9.53 -31.02
C PRO A 129 -29.28 -11.03 -30.90
N ASN A 130 -28.10 -11.42 -31.40
CA ASN A 130 -27.65 -12.81 -31.44
C ASN A 130 -27.03 -13.29 -30.11
N SER A 131 -26.72 -12.39 -29.18
CA SER A 131 -26.09 -12.72 -27.89
C SER A 131 -27.00 -13.60 -27.03
N GLY A 132 -28.27 -13.21 -26.87
CA GLY A 132 -29.24 -13.98 -26.10
C GLY A 132 -29.59 -15.34 -26.73
N LEU A 133 -29.83 -15.37 -28.05
CA LEU A 133 -30.12 -16.63 -28.76
C LEU A 133 -28.92 -17.59 -28.72
N GLY A 134 -27.71 -17.03 -28.82
CA GLY A 134 -26.46 -17.76 -28.72
C GLY A 134 -26.18 -18.34 -27.33
N LEU A 135 -26.41 -17.55 -26.28
CA LEU A 135 -26.35 -18.00 -24.88
C LEU A 135 -27.33 -19.16 -24.62
N SER A 136 -28.57 -19.05 -25.09
CA SER A 136 -29.55 -20.15 -24.98
C SER A 136 -29.13 -21.39 -25.77
N ARG A 137 -28.48 -21.25 -26.94
CA ARG A 137 -27.93 -22.39 -27.70
C ARG A 137 -26.76 -23.07 -26.99
N LEU A 138 -26.00 -22.33 -26.20
CA LEU A 138 -24.93 -22.86 -25.35
C LEU A 138 -25.45 -23.53 -24.06
N GLY A 139 -26.77 -23.50 -23.83
CA GLY A 139 -27.40 -24.09 -22.65
C GLY A 139 -27.51 -23.14 -21.46
N TYR A 140 -27.26 -21.85 -21.63
CA TYR A 140 -27.55 -20.87 -20.58
C TYR A 140 -29.06 -20.61 -20.49
N GLU A 141 -29.59 -20.67 -19.28
CA GLU A 141 -30.99 -20.37 -19.00
C GLU A 141 -31.14 -18.91 -18.60
N ARG A 142 -32.04 -18.17 -19.26
CA ARG A 142 -32.27 -16.75 -18.98
C ARG A 142 -33.24 -16.59 -17.82
N GLN A 143 -32.81 -15.89 -16.76
CA GLN A 143 -33.64 -15.53 -15.63
C GLN A 143 -33.70 -13.99 -15.50
N GLY A 144 -34.67 -13.36 -16.17
CA GLY A 144 -34.73 -11.91 -16.24
C GLY A 144 -33.55 -11.31 -17.00
N ASP A 145 -32.71 -10.53 -16.29
CA ASP A 145 -31.50 -9.89 -16.84
C ASP A 145 -30.21 -10.69 -16.55
N THR A 146 -30.32 -11.85 -15.91
CA THR A 146 -29.18 -12.74 -15.63
C THR A 146 -29.30 -14.07 -16.38
N TRP A 147 -28.17 -14.77 -16.46
CA TRP A 147 -28.04 -16.04 -17.15
C TRP A 147 -27.46 -17.09 -16.20
N ILE A 148 -28.12 -18.24 -16.12
CA ILE A 148 -27.70 -19.39 -15.33
C ILE A 148 -26.78 -20.25 -16.20
N LYS A 149 -25.60 -20.59 -15.69
CA LYS A 149 -24.62 -21.43 -16.39
C LYS A 149 -25.15 -22.86 -16.53
N PRO A 150 -24.97 -23.54 -17.68
CA PRO A 150 -25.19 -24.97 -17.76
C PRO A 150 -24.21 -25.72 -16.86
N SER A 151 -24.64 -26.89 -16.38
CA SER A 151 -23.90 -27.69 -15.38
C SER A 151 -22.46 -28.03 -15.81
N GLU A 152 -22.23 -28.22 -17.10
CA GLU A 152 -20.94 -28.55 -17.70
C GLU A 152 -19.95 -27.37 -17.59
N ILE A 153 -20.43 -26.15 -17.86
CA ILE A 153 -19.61 -24.93 -17.78
C ILE A 153 -19.38 -24.57 -16.31
N ALA A 154 -20.41 -24.66 -15.47
CA ALA A 154 -20.27 -24.43 -14.03
C ALA A 154 -19.24 -25.39 -13.41
N ARG A 155 -19.27 -26.68 -13.79
CA ARG A 155 -18.28 -27.66 -13.31
C ARG A 155 -16.88 -27.36 -13.79
N ARG A 156 -16.71 -26.95 -15.05
CA ARG A 156 -15.41 -26.52 -15.60
C ARG A 156 -14.83 -25.34 -14.83
N ASP A 157 -15.62 -24.29 -14.66
CA ASP A 157 -15.20 -23.07 -13.95
C ASP A 157 -14.86 -23.38 -12.48
N TYR A 158 -15.63 -24.26 -11.84
CA TYR A 158 -15.33 -24.74 -10.49
C TYR A 158 -13.99 -25.50 -10.41
N LEU A 159 -13.69 -26.37 -11.38
CA LEU A 159 -12.41 -27.08 -11.43
C LEU A 159 -11.23 -26.13 -11.63
N ILE A 160 -11.40 -25.08 -12.46
CA ILE A 160 -10.38 -24.03 -12.62
C ILE A 160 -10.15 -23.33 -11.28
N TRP A 161 -11.23 -22.97 -10.59
CA TRP A 161 -11.12 -22.36 -9.27
C TRP A 161 -10.39 -23.28 -8.28
N GLU A 162 -10.82 -24.54 -8.16
CA GLU A 162 -10.28 -25.49 -7.17
C GLU A 162 -8.79 -25.77 -7.39
N PHE A 163 -8.38 -26.02 -8.65
CA PHE A 163 -7.01 -26.44 -8.94
C PHE A 163 -6.05 -25.28 -9.23
N SER A 164 -6.53 -24.12 -9.71
CA SER A 164 -5.65 -23.01 -10.09
C SER A 164 -5.72 -21.83 -9.13
N VAL A 165 -6.93 -21.43 -8.69
CA VAL A 165 -7.12 -20.16 -7.98
C VAL A 165 -7.09 -20.35 -6.47
N GLN A 166 -7.74 -21.38 -5.95
CA GLN A 166 -7.82 -21.68 -4.53
C GLN A 166 -6.45 -21.84 -3.84
N PRO A 167 -5.45 -22.57 -4.39
CA PRO A 167 -4.15 -22.68 -3.74
C PRO A 167 -3.46 -21.32 -3.63
N VAL A 168 -3.56 -20.50 -4.68
CA VAL A 168 -2.98 -19.15 -4.72
C VAL A 168 -3.63 -18.24 -3.69
N GLU A 169 -4.96 -18.29 -3.59
CA GLU A 169 -5.73 -17.53 -2.58
C GLU A 169 -5.30 -17.87 -1.15
N LYS A 170 -5.07 -19.17 -0.86
CA LYS A 170 -4.59 -19.63 0.46
C LYS A 170 -3.20 -19.08 0.78
N VAL A 171 -2.27 -19.11 -0.18
CA VAL A 171 -0.91 -18.56 0.00
C VAL A 171 -0.98 -17.05 0.27
N LEU A 172 -1.79 -16.31 -0.49
CA LEU A 172 -1.99 -14.87 -0.29
C LEU A 172 -2.59 -14.56 1.08
N GLN A 173 -3.60 -15.30 1.51
CA GLN A 173 -4.20 -15.11 2.84
C GLN A 173 -3.23 -15.43 3.98
N ASN A 174 -2.42 -16.50 3.83
CA ASN A 174 -1.42 -16.86 4.84
C ASN A 174 -0.30 -15.83 4.93
N THR A 175 0.18 -15.32 3.79
CA THR A 175 1.18 -14.24 3.78
C THR A 175 0.64 -12.93 4.34
N ALA A 176 -0.61 -12.57 4.05
CA ALA A 176 -1.26 -11.41 4.66
C ALA A 176 -1.36 -11.54 6.19
N LYS A 177 -1.77 -12.71 6.70
CA LYS A 177 -1.80 -13.00 8.14
C LYS A 177 -0.41 -12.93 8.76
N GLY A 178 0.61 -13.46 8.08
CA GLY A 178 2.00 -13.38 8.51
C GLY A 178 2.49 -11.93 8.62
N LEU A 179 2.28 -11.12 7.59
CA LEU A 179 2.65 -9.70 7.57
C LEU A 179 1.89 -8.91 8.65
N ALA A 180 0.58 -9.13 8.78
CA ALA A 180 -0.22 -8.49 9.82
C ALA A 180 0.26 -8.88 11.23
N GLY A 181 0.64 -10.14 11.43
CA GLY A 181 1.23 -10.63 12.69
C GLY A 181 2.56 -9.94 13.02
N VAL A 182 3.46 -9.81 12.05
CA VAL A 182 4.74 -9.11 12.21
C VAL A 182 4.51 -7.64 12.58
N ILE A 183 3.63 -6.94 11.86
CA ILE A 183 3.28 -5.54 12.14
C ILE A 183 2.71 -5.40 13.55
N LEU A 184 1.80 -6.29 13.95
CA LEU A 184 1.17 -6.26 15.27
C LEU A 184 2.20 -6.47 16.40
N VAL A 185 3.10 -7.45 16.25
CA VAL A 185 4.20 -7.66 17.20
C VAL A 185 5.10 -6.43 17.28
N CYS A 186 5.45 -5.83 16.15
CA CYS A 186 6.28 -4.62 16.13
C CYS A 186 5.56 -3.40 16.74
N LEU A 187 4.25 -3.25 16.55
CA LEU A 187 3.46 -2.18 17.16
C LEU A 187 3.39 -2.34 18.69
N ILE A 188 3.18 -3.55 19.18
CA ILE A 188 3.20 -3.84 20.62
C ILE A 188 4.58 -3.55 21.19
N ALA A 189 5.65 -4.08 20.57
CA ALA A 189 7.02 -3.82 20.99
C ALA A 189 7.32 -2.31 21.01
N PHE A 190 6.93 -1.60 19.95
CA PHE A 190 7.10 -0.16 19.85
C PHE A 190 6.38 0.59 20.97
N ASN A 191 5.14 0.24 21.27
CA ASN A 191 4.37 0.86 22.35
C ASN A 191 5.00 0.59 23.74
N THR A 192 5.47 -0.63 23.99
CA THR A 192 6.11 -0.98 25.27
C THR A 192 7.42 -0.23 25.50
N LEU A 193 8.21 -0.03 24.44
CA LEU A 193 9.49 0.68 24.52
C LEU A 193 9.30 2.20 24.58
N ASN A 194 8.20 2.72 24.02
CA ASN A 194 7.87 4.15 24.01
C ASN A 194 7.06 4.60 25.25
N SER A 195 7.13 3.88 26.37
CA SER A 195 6.33 4.14 27.59
C SER A 195 6.79 5.37 28.39
N ASN A 196 7.87 6.04 28.01
CA ASN A 196 8.26 7.32 28.58
C ASN A 196 7.40 8.45 27.98
N THR A 197 6.30 8.79 28.62
CA THR A 197 5.45 9.95 28.30
C THR A 197 6.17 11.31 28.38
N ALA A 198 7.41 11.33 28.90
CA ALA A 198 8.30 12.49 28.90
C ALA A 198 9.15 12.62 27.62
N TYR A 199 9.16 11.59 26.76
CA TYR A 199 9.98 11.53 25.55
C TYR A 199 9.13 11.91 24.33
N ASP A 200 9.01 13.21 24.05
CA ASP A 200 8.58 13.65 22.71
C ASP A 200 9.86 13.85 21.88
N PRO A 201 10.08 13.11 20.80
CA PRO A 201 11.25 13.33 19.92
C PRO A 201 11.28 14.77 19.36
N ARG A 202 10.15 15.49 19.32
CA ARG A 202 10.12 16.92 18.96
C ARG A 202 10.79 17.81 20.00
N PHE A 203 10.77 17.44 21.28
CA PHE A 203 11.38 18.23 22.36
C PHE A 203 12.88 17.96 22.52
N ILE A 204 13.45 16.94 21.87
CA ILE A 204 14.91 16.71 21.89
C ILE A 204 15.62 17.63 20.92
N GLN A 205 15.00 17.88 19.76
CA GLN A 205 15.43 18.97 18.90
C GLN A 205 15.41 20.29 19.66
N SER A 206 14.39 20.54 20.49
CA SER A 206 14.40 21.77 21.31
C SER A 206 15.45 21.70 22.42
N GLU A 207 15.60 20.63 23.20
CA GLU A 207 16.51 20.63 24.35
C GLU A 207 17.99 20.63 23.94
N SER A 208 18.39 19.85 22.93
CA SER A 208 19.76 19.87 22.41
C SER A 208 20.08 21.21 21.73
N HIS A 209 19.17 21.75 20.92
CA HIS A 209 19.30 23.07 20.32
C HIS A 209 19.26 24.18 21.39
N LEU A 210 18.44 24.06 22.43
CA LEU A 210 18.41 24.99 23.56
C LEU A 210 19.72 24.93 24.33
N ARG A 211 20.27 23.74 24.58
CA ARG A 211 21.60 23.58 25.19
C ARG A 211 22.70 24.18 24.30
N GLU A 212 22.60 24.03 22.98
CA GLU A 212 23.51 24.67 22.03
C GLU A 212 23.38 26.21 22.07
N LEU A 213 22.16 26.73 22.15
CA LEU A 213 21.87 28.17 22.27
C LEU A 213 22.32 28.76 23.63
N ILE A 214 22.26 27.96 24.70
CA ILE A 214 22.63 28.35 26.07
C ILE A 214 24.14 28.17 26.30
N ASN A 215 24.84 27.36 25.49
CA ASN A 215 26.26 27.08 25.68
C ASN A 215 27.12 28.35 25.48
N PRO A 216 27.78 28.88 26.53
CA PRO A 216 28.55 30.12 26.43
C PRO A 216 29.80 29.98 25.55
N ASN A 217 30.25 28.74 25.28
CA ASN A 217 31.42 28.46 24.45
C ASN A 217 31.09 28.41 22.95
N ASN A 218 29.81 28.52 22.55
CA ASN A 218 29.42 28.50 21.15
C ASN A 218 29.45 29.91 20.54
N GLU A 219 30.66 30.36 20.17
CA GLU A 219 30.89 31.68 19.57
C GLU A 219 30.05 31.91 18.31
N GLY A 220 29.72 30.86 17.54
CA GLY A 220 28.91 30.98 16.33
C GLY A 220 27.47 31.42 16.60
N VAL A 221 26.85 30.96 17.68
CA VAL A 221 25.53 31.43 18.11
C VAL A 221 25.64 32.85 18.66
N ALA A 222 26.60 33.10 19.55
CA ALA A 222 26.82 34.43 20.13
C ALA A 222 27.06 35.51 19.05
N ASN A 223 27.86 35.21 18.02
CA ASN A 223 28.15 36.12 16.92
C ASN A 223 26.92 36.36 16.02
N ARG A 224 26.10 35.33 15.77
CA ARG A 224 24.85 35.46 15.02
C ARG A 224 23.82 36.31 15.76
N GLU A 225 23.66 36.09 17.07
CA GLU A 225 22.77 36.92 17.88
C GLU A 225 23.31 38.36 18.00
N ALA A 226 24.62 38.55 18.19
CA ALA A 226 25.24 39.88 18.20
C ALA A 226 25.03 40.64 16.87
N ALA A 227 25.08 39.96 15.72
CA ALA A 227 24.78 40.57 14.43
C ALA A 227 23.30 41.02 14.35
N ARG A 228 22.36 40.16 14.80
CA ARG A 228 20.92 40.52 14.84
C ARG A 228 20.64 41.67 15.82
N LEU A 229 21.35 41.75 16.93
CA LEU A 229 21.25 42.86 17.89
C LEU A 229 21.68 44.18 17.24
N ARG A 230 22.75 44.18 16.44
CA ARG A 230 23.21 45.39 15.72
C ARG A 230 22.18 45.89 14.72
N GLU A 231 21.52 45.00 13.98
CA GLU A 231 20.43 45.36 13.06
C GLU A 231 19.22 45.97 13.80
N ARG A 232 19.01 45.57 15.06
CA ARG A 232 17.91 45.98 15.92
C ARG A 232 18.23 47.17 16.83
N GLY A 233 19.32 47.90 16.57
CA GLY A 233 19.73 49.05 17.36
C GLY A 233 20.28 48.68 18.75
N ASN A 234 20.97 47.54 18.86
CA ASN A 234 21.58 46.99 20.07
C ASN A 234 20.60 46.72 21.24
N LYS A 235 19.30 46.62 20.96
CA LYS A 235 18.30 46.25 21.97
C LYS A 235 18.18 44.74 22.08
N PRO A 236 18.19 44.16 23.31
CA PRO A 236 18.03 42.73 23.47
C PRO A 236 16.65 42.25 22.96
N ALA A 237 16.60 41.01 22.45
CA ALA A 237 15.43 40.49 21.75
C ALA A 237 14.15 40.46 22.60
N TYR A 238 14.27 40.38 23.94
CA TYR A 238 13.12 40.38 24.85
C TYR A 238 12.40 41.74 24.92
N CYS A 239 13.02 42.84 24.45
CA CYS A 239 12.40 44.17 24.46
C CYS A 239 11.20 44.32 23.49
N TYR A 240 11.04 43.41 22.52
CA TYR A 240 9.96 43.47 21.54
C TYR A 240 8.66 42.80 21.98
N SER A 241 8.66 42.13 23.14
CA SER A 241 7.49 41.46 23.69
C SER A 241 7.24 41.93 25.12
N ARG A 242 6.02 42.43 25.38
CA ARG A 242 5.60 42.86 26.72
C ARG A 242 5.73 41.74 27.76
N TYR A 243 5.50 40.49 27.34
CA TYR A 243 5.61 39.33 28.22
C TYR A 243 7.07 39.09 28.64
N TYR A 244 8.00 38.99 27.69
CA TYR A 244 9.40 38.72 28.00
C TYR A 244 10.09 39.90 28.69
N GLN A 245 9.66 41.13 28.40
CA GLN A 245 10.08 42.33 29.13
C GLN A 245 9.69 42.26 30.61
N ALA A 246 8.47 41.82 30.93
CA ALA A 246 8.01 41.65 32.31
C ALA A 246 8.77 40.52 33.04
N VAL A 247 9.05 39.40 32.35
CA VAL A 247 9.79 38.26 32.90
C VAL A 247 11.26 38.61 33.19
N ALA A 248 11.91 39.38 32.31
CA ALA A 248 13.31 39.79 32.48
C ALA A 248 13.51 40.85 33.57
N GLY A 249 12.43 41.45 34.11
CA GLY A 249 12.47 42.43 35.21
C GLY A 249 13.20 43.74 34.88
N GLY A 250 13.56 43.97 33.60
CA GLY A 250 14.41 45.07 33.17
C GLY A 250 13.72 45.99 32.18
N GLU A 251 13.08 47.06 32.66
CA GLU A 251 12.62 48.15 31.77
C GLU A 251 13.78 49.03 31.28
N ALA A 252 14.88 49.10 32.04
CA ALA A 252 15.97 50.04 31.80
C ALA A 252 16.78 49.74 30.53
N GLN A 253 16.99 48.46 30.18
CA GLN A 253 17.74 48.06 28.98
C GLN A 253 16.95 48.18 27.67
N CYS A 254 15.64 48.44 27.77
CA CYS A 254 14.76 48.59 26.61
C CYS A 254 14.40 50.05 26.30
N ARG A 255 14.77 51.00 27.18
CA ARG A 255 14.63 52.44 26.93
C ARG A 255 15.79 52.93 26.06
N ASP A 256 15.49 53.88 25.18
CA ASP A 256 16.40 54.48 24.21
C ASP A 256 17.66 55.10 24.85
#